data_AF-A0A063Y591-F1
#
_entry.id   AF-A0A063Y591-F1
#
_cell.length_a   1.000
_cell.length_b   1.000
_cell.length_c   1.000
_cell.angle_alpha   90.00
_cell.angle_beta   90.00
_cell.angle_gamma   90.00
#
_symmetry.space_group_name_H-M   'P 1'
#
loop_
_entity.id
_entity.type
_entity.pdbx_description
1 polymer ?
#
loop_
_entity_poly.entity_id
_entity_poly.type
_entity_poly.pdbx_seq_one_letter_code
_entity_poly.pdbx_strand_id
1 'polypeptide(L)'
;MEQDRRQFYRIDKWVALEFHLIDPEMHPSQLPAPGTFKVSPHFMLHAELQQLNAAINQQLDQPLETAVPVAKLLQLMNQKMDIIARSLTASDELGFNIRTDRVNLSEGGLSFNTPDSIELGRMAIVRLIMPESETGIRLLAEVKRCEQKQEHYELGLEFQRMPEVCRTELVRLILRSQLDQHHTQHDDPQDD
;
A
#
# COMPACT_ATOMS: atom_id res chain seq x y z
N MET A 1 -20.16 3.41 -22.16
CA MET A 1 -18.72 3.64 -22.41
C MET A 1 -17.89 3.10 -21.24
N GLU A 2 -18.05 1.81 -20.91
CA GLU A 2 -17.48 1.19 -19.69
C GLU A 2 -16.42 0.13 -20.00
N GLN A 3 -16.28 -0.22 -21.28
CA GLN A 3 -15.47 -1.34 -21.74
C GLN A 3 -13.99 -0.98 -21.95
N ASP A 4 -13.67 0.30 -22.13
CA ASP A 4 -12.33 0.77 -22.48
C ASP A 4 -11.38 0.93 -21.26
N ARG A 5 -11.93 0.88 -20.04
CA ARG A 5 -11.18 1.10 -18.79
C ARG A 5 -10.53 -0.17 -18.20
N ARG A 6 -10.56 -1.30 -18.92
CA ARG A 6 -10.03 -2.60 -18.47
C ARG A 6 -8.78 -3.06 -19.26
N GLN A 7 -8.03 -2.12 -19.82
CA GLN A 7 -6.84 -2.45 -20.62
C GLN A 7 -5.61 -2.79 -19.76
N PHE A 8 -5.63 -2.51 -18.46
CA PHE A 8 -4.50 -2.76 -17.56
C PHE A 8 -4.79 -3.88 -16.57
N TYR A 9 -3.76 -4.71 -16.35
CA TYR A 9 -3.78 -5.74 -15.32
C TYR A 9 -3.86 -5.13 -13.92
N ARG A 10 -4.54 -5.82 -12.99
CA ARG A 10 -4.77 -5.38 -11.61
C ARG A 10 -4.33 -6.44 -10.62
N ILE A 11 -3.71 -6.01 -9.53
CA ILE A 11 -3.36 -6.86 -8.38
C ILE A 11 -4.00 -6.31 -7.11
N ASP A 12 -4.39 -7.19 -6.21
CA ASP A 12 -4.65 -6.84 -4.82
C ASP A 12 -3.42 -7.18 -3.99
N LYS A 13 -2.76 -6.17 -3.41
CA LYS A 13 -1.52 -6.35 -2.64
C LYS A 13 -1.48 -5.42 -1.44
N TRP A 14 -0.89 -5.90 -0.35
CA TRP A 14 -0.50 -5.05 0.76
C TRP A 14 0.73 -4.24 0.38
N VAL A 15 0.62 -2.91 0.34
CA VAL A 15 1.73 -2.02 0.01
C VAL A 15 1.90 -0.96 1.10
N ALA A 16 3.14 -0.53 1.30
CA ALA A 16 3.40 0.70 2.05
C ALA A 16 3.02 1.89 1.17
N LEU A 17 1.91 2.52 1.55
CA LEU A 17 1.29 3.65 0.86
C LEU A 17 1.43 4.91 1.69
N GLU A 18 1.88 5.96 1.04
CA GLU A 18 1.80 7.33 1.51
C GLU A 18 0.83 8.09 0.60
N PHE A 19 -0.12 8.80 1.19
CA PHE A 19 -1.12 9.56 0.46
C PHE A 19 -1.31 10.94 1.08
N HIS A 20 -1.11 11.99 0.28
CA HIS A 20 -1.27 13.38 0.70
C HIS A 20 -2.07 14.16 -0.33
N LEU A 21 -3.16 14.77 0.11
CA LEU A 21 -3.92 15.70 -0.71
C LEU A 21 -3.10 16.97 -0.94
N ILE A 22 -3.07 17.42 -2.19
CA ILE A 22 -2.47 18.70 -2.55
C ILE A 22 -3.45 19.80 -2.15
N ASP A 23 -2.92 20.81 -1.48
CA ASP A 23 -3.64 22.06 -1.23
C ASP A 23 -3.88 22.78 -2.57
N PRO A 24 -5.14 23.14 -2.93
CA PRO A 24 -5.44 23.88 -4.14
C PRO A 24 -4.62 25.17 -4.32
N GLU A 25 -4.20 25.80 -3.21
CA GLU A 25 -3.42 27.04 -3.21
C GLU A 25 -1.90 26.81 -3.40
N MET A 26 -1.45 25.54 -3.43
CA MET A 26 -0.03 25.20 -3.59
C MET A 26 0.43 25.43 -5.03
N HIS A 27 1.54 26.17 -5.19
CA HIS A 27 2.06 26.48 -6.51
C HIS A 27 2.69 25.24 -7.17
N PRO A 28 2.51 25.00 -8.49
CA PRO A 28 3.02 23.79 -9.16
C PRO A 28 4.53 23.55 -9.01
N SER A 29 5.31 24.61 -8.80
CA SER A 29 6.76 24.57 -8.59
C SER A 29 7.17 24.07 -7.20
N GLN A 30 6.24 24.03 -6.24
CA GLN A 30 6.48 23.50 -4.88
C GLN A 30 6.14 22.01 -4.77
N LEU A 31 5.47 21.44 -5.78
CA LEU A 31 5.15 20.03 -5.80
C LEU A 31 6.41 19.20 -6.06
N PRO A 32 6.69 18.17 -5.25
CA PRO A 32 7.80 17.27 -5.52
C PRO A 32 7.57 16.56 -6.85
N ALA A 33 8.60 16.52 -7.68
CA ALA A 33 8.52 15.93 -9.01
C ALA A 33 8.22 14.41 -8.93
N PRO A 34 7.38 13.87 -9.82
CA PRO A 34 7.23 12.43 -9.98
C PRO A 34 8.58 11.78 -10.32
N GLY A 35 8.85 10.61 -9.73
CA GLY A 35 10.14 9.94 -9.90
C GLY A 35 10.32 8.78 -8.95
N THR A 36 11.49 8.16 -9.00
CA THR A 36 11.91 7.13 -8.04
C THR A 36 12.80 7.73 -6.95
N PHE A 37 12.79 7.12 -5.78
CA PHE A 37 13.63 7.52 -4.66
C PHE A 37 14.16 6.28 -3.94
N LYS A 38 15.33 6.40 -3.31
CA LYS A 38 15.85 5.35 -2.43
C LYS A 38 15.11 5.38 -1.10
N VAL A 39 14.78 4.20 -0.60
CA VAL A 39 14.05 4.02 0.65
C VAL A 39 15.07 3.72 1.75
N SER A 40 14.91 4.32 2.94
CA SER A 40 15.77 4.00 4.08
C SER A 40 15.62 2.53 4.48
N PRO A 41 16.72 1.82 4.83
CA PRO A 41 16.65 0.47 5.38
C PRO A 41 15.77 0.35 6.63
N HIS A 42 15.75 1.38 7.49
CA HIS A 42 14.89 1.39 8.67
C HIS A 42 13.41 1.42 8.27
N PHE A 43 13.09 2.19 7.24
CA PHE A 43 11.75 2.26 6.70
C PHE A 43 11.29 0.91 6.14
N MET A 44 12.14 0.23 5.35
CA MET A 44 11.80 -1.08 4.78
C MET A 44 11.45 -2.09 5.86
N LEU A 45 12.26 -2.14 6.93
CA LEU A 45 12.00 -2.99 8.09
C LEU A 45 10.63 -2.69 8.72
N HIS A 46 10.27 -1.43 8.87
CA HIS A 46 8.97 -1.06 9.41
C HIS A 46 7.81 -1.49 8.50
N ALA A 47 7.94 -1.32 7.19
CA ALA A 47 6.91 -1.74 6.23
C ALA A 47 6.68 -3.27 6.27
N GLU A 48 7.75 -4.06 6.29
CA GLU A 48 7.69 -5.53 6.41
C GLU A 48 7.03 -5.97 7.72
N LEU A 49 7.39 -5.34 8.84
CA LEU A 49 6.79 -5.65 10.14
C LEU A 49 5.28 -5.33 10.15
N GLN A 50 4.85 -4.21 9.55
CA GLN A 50 3.42 -3.90 9.45
C GLN A 50 2.65 -4.90 8.58
N GLN A 51 3.24 -5.41 7.49
CA GLN A 51 2.61 -6.46 6.69
C GLN A 51 2.44 -7.75 7.49
N LEU A 52 3.48 -8.16 8.23
CA LEU A 52 3.41 -9.32 9.12
C LEU A 52 2.35 -9.14 10.19
N ASN A 53 2.23 -7.95 10.78
CA ASN A 53 1.19 -7.67 11.77
C ASN A 53 -0.22 -7.81 11.19
N ALA A 54 -0.46 -7.32 9.97
CA ALA A 54 -1.76 -7.46 9.32
C ALA A 54 -2.12 -8.94 9.10
N ALA A 55 -1.15 -9.74 8.66
CA ALA A 55 -1.33 -11.18 8.50
C ALA A 55 -1.59 -11.90 9.84
N ILE A 56 -0.84 -11.53 10.89
CA ILE A 56 -1.03 -12.07 12.25
C ILE A 56 -2.42 -11.73 12.78
N ASN A 57 -2.87 -10.49 12.65
CA ASN A 57 -4.21 -10.08 13.10
C ASN A 57 -5.32 -10.85 12.35
N GLN A 58 -5.18 -11.04 11.03
CA GLN A 58 -6.12 -11.84 10.26
C GLN A 58 -6.22 -13.29 10.76
N GLN A 59 -5.10 -13.89 11.18
CA GLN A 59 -5.09 -15.24 11.75
C GLN A 59 -5.68 -15.29 13.16
N LEU A 60 -5.45 -14.26 13.97
CA LEU A 60 -6.00 -14.18 15.33
C LEU A 60 -7.51 -13.92 15.38
N ASP A 61 -8.07 -13.29 14.35
CA ASP A 61 -9.52 -13.07 14.22
C ASP A 61 -10.28 -14.35 13.83
N GLN A 62 -9.58 -15.42 13.42
CA GLN A 62 -10.19 -16.72 13.21
C GLN A 62 -10.52 -17.36 14.58
N PRO A 63 -11.65 -18.09 14.70
CA PRO A 63 -11.98 -18.80 15.94
C PRO A 63 -10.92 -19.87 16.21
N LEU A 64 -9.95 -19.55 17.07
CA LEU A 64 -8.90 -20.48 17.47
C LEU A 64 -9.54 -21.64 18.27
N GLU A 65 -9.47 -22.86 17.72
CA GLU A 65 -9.59 -24.09 18.50
C GLU A 65 -8.40 -24.26 19.48
N THR A 66 -7.34 -23.46 19.31
CA THR A 66 -6.14 -23.45 20.15
C THR A 66 -6.33 -22.62 21.43
N ALA A 67 -5.73 -23.10 22.52
CA ALA A 67 -5.88 -22.53 23.85
C ALA A 67 -5.59 -21.01 23.89
N VAL A 68 -6.55 -20.25 24.43
CA VAL A 68 -6.53 -18.79 24.68
C VAL A 68 -5.16 -18.19 25.07
N PRO A 69 -4.26 -18.87 25.82
CA PRO A 69 -2.94 -18.33 26.16
C PRO A 69 -1.99 -18.10 24.96
N VAL A 70 -2.04 -18.92 23.91
CA VAL A 70 -1.11 -18.83 22.77
C VAL A 70 -1.44 -17.62 21.89
N ALA A 71 -2.73 -17.41 21.60
CA ALA A 71 -3.21 -16.25 20.85
C ALA A 71 -2.73 -14.94 21.47
N LYS A 72 -2.85 -14.84 22.81
CA LYS A 72 -2.44 -13.67 23.57
C LYS A 72 -0.93 -13.45 23.56
N LEU A 73 -0.13 -14.53 23.62
CA LEU A 73 1.32 -14.43 23.51
C LEU A 73 1.75 -13.91 22.13
N LEU A 74 1.13 -14.40 21.06
CA LEU A 74 1.39 -13.92 19.70
C LEU A 74 1.03 -12.44 19.52
N GLN A 75 -0.12 -12.00 20.06
CA GLN A 75 -0.49 -10.58 20.10
C GLN A 75 0.57 -9.72 20.81
N LEU A 76 1.08 -10.18 21.96
CA LEU A 76 2.13 -9.46 22.69
C LEU A 76 3.45 -9.42 21.92
N MET A 77 3.80 -10.50 21.21
CA MET A 77 4.97 -10.51 20.33
C MET A 77 4.81 -9.52 19.17
N ASN A 78 3.64 -9.48 18.56
CA ASN A 78 3.28 -8.51 17.52
C ASN A 78 3.50 -7.07 17.99
N GLN A 79 2.90 -6.73 19.13
CA GLN A 79 3.03 -5.40 19.75
C GLN A 79 4.48 -5.04 20.10
N LYS A 80 5.29 -6.00 20.54
CA LYS A 80 6.71 -5.78 20.83
C LYS A 80 7.50 -5.48 19.54
N MET A 81 7.28 -6.23 18.48
CA MET A 81 7.93 -6.00 17.18
C MET A 81 7.56 -4.63 16.61
N ASP A 82 6.29 -4.26 16.75
CA ASP A 82 5.75 -2.94 16.42
C ASP A 82 6.50 -1.78 17.10
N ILE A 83 6.76 -1.91 18.40
CA ILE A 83 7.50 -0.88 19.17
C ILE A 83 8.94 -0.76 18.66
N ILE A 84 9.60 -1.90 18.39
CA ILE A 84 10.96 -1.93 17.87
C ILE A 84 11.01 -1.26 16.49
N ALA A 85 10.09 -1.62 15.59
CA ALA A 85 9.98 -1.05 14.24
C ALA A 85 9.90 0.48 14.29
N ARG A 86 8.97 1.01 15.09
CA ARG A 86 8.76 2.45 15.26
C ARG A 86 9.97 3.17 15.85
N SER A 87 10.66 2.54 16.79
CA SER A 87 11.86 3.13 17.40
C SER A 87 13.01 3.29 16.41
N LEU A 88 13.10 2.39 15.42
CA LEU A 88 14.14 2.40 14.41
C LEU A 88 13.84 3.40 13.28
N THR A 89 12.56 3.70 13.01
CA THR A 89 12.16 4.65 11.94
C THR A 89 11.92 6.07 12.40
N ALA A 90 11.74 6.33 13.69
CA ALA A 90 11.46 7.68 14.21
C ALA A 90 12.54 8.74 13.91
N SER A 91 13.71 8.33 13.42
CA SER A 91 14.84 9.21 13.10
C SER A 91 14.95 9.58 11.62
N ASP A 92 14.26 8.86 10.72
CA ASP A 92 14.32 9.07 9.27
C ASP A 92 13.10 9.86 8.79
N GLU A 93 13.33 11.16 8.61
CA GLU A 93 12.53 12.15 7.89
C GLU A 93 11.09 12.44 8.39
N LEU A 94 10.95 13.70 8.82
CA LEU A 94 9.71 14.38 9.10
C LEU A 94 8.68 14.26 7.96
N GLY A 95 7.44 13.94 8.35
CA GLY A 95 6.28 14.64 7.80
C GLY A 95 5.26 13.85 7.00
N PHE A 96 5.41 12.53 6.83
CA PHE A 96 4.45 11.77 6.04
C PHE A 96 3.99 10.48 6.73
N ASN A 97 2.67 10.37 6.96
CA ASN A 97 2.03 9.20 7.58
C ASN A 97 1.96 8.06 6.58
N ILE A 98 2.96 7.18 6.61
CA ILE A 98 3.00 5.98 5.80
C ILE A 98 2.19 4.89 6.49
N ARG A 99 1.31 4.24 5.73
CA ARG A 99 0.45 3.15 6.21
C ARG A 99 0.53 1.94 5.29
N THR A 100 0.36 0.76 5.87
CA THR A 100 0.31 -0.48 5.11
C THR A 100 -1.14 -0.78 4.78
N ASP A 101 -1.51 -0.59 3.51
CA ASP A 101 -2.87 -0.79 3.04
C ASP A 101 -2.94 -1.90 2.01
N ARG A 102 -4.05 -2.64 2.03
CA ARG A 102 -4.43 -3.49 0.90
C ARG A 102 -4.97 -2.59 -0.19
N VAL A 103 -4.26 -2.54 -1.31
CA VAL A 103 -4.62 -1.71 -2.46
C VAL A 103 -4.94 -2.58 -3.67
N ASN A 104 -5.87 -2.12 -4.49
CA ASN A 104 -6.03 -2.61 -5.85
C ASN A 104 -5.17 -1.73 -6.77
N LEU A 105 -4.10 -2.28 -7.34
CA LEU A 105 -3.11 -1.52 -8.11
C LEU A 105 -3.13 -1.92 -9.58
N SER A 106 -3.03 -0.93 -10.46
CA SER A 106 -2.86 -1.09 -11.92
C SER A 106 -1.84 -0.09 -12.45
N GLU A 107 -1.47 -0.22 -13.72
CA GLU A 107 -0.59 0.75 -14.40
C GLU A 107 -1.17 2.17 -14.47
N GLY A 108 -2.49 2.30 -14.46
CA GLY A 108 -3.17 3.60 -14.58
C GLY A 108 -3.52 4.26 -13.25
N GLY A 109 -3.41 3.54 -12.13
CA GLY A 109 -3.91 4.05 -10.86
C GLY A 109 -4.03 2.99 -9.79
N LEU A 110 -4.53 3.39 -8.63
CA LEU A 110 -4.77 2.51 -7.50
C LEU A 110 -6.06 2.86 -6.77
N SER A 111 -6.62 1.90 -6.04
CA SER A 111 -7.69 2.16 -5.08
C SER A 111 -7.42 1.54 -3.71
N PHE A 112 -7.91 2.21 -2.68
CA PHE A 112 -7.72 1.84 -1.28
C PHE A 112 -8.80 2.46 -0.40
N ASN A 113 -8.88 2.02 0.85
CA ASN A 113 -9.89 2.49 1.79
C ASN A 113 -9.42 3.71 2.60
N THR A 114 -10.29 4.69 2.78
CA THR A 114 -10.07 5.91 3.57
C THR A 114 -11.23 6.12 4.55
N PRO A 115 -10.99 6.65 5.76
CA PRO A 115 -12.07 6.93 6.72
C PRO A 115 -12.97 8.08 6.25
N ASP A 116 -12.42 9.05 5.53
CA ASP A 116 -13.10 10.27 5.14
C ASP A 116 -13.43 10.30 3.65
N SER A 117 -14.57 10.91 3.31
CA SER A 117 -14.93 11.21 1.92
C SER A 117 -14.00 12.28 1.34
N ILE A 118 -13.55 12.07 0.12
CA ILE A 118 -12.66 12.98 -0.60
C ILE A 118 -13.32 13.40 -1.91
N GLU A 119 -13.28 14.70 -2.18
CA GLU A 119 -13.87 15.29 -3.38
C GLU A 119 -13.17 14.81 -4.66
N LEU A 120 -13.96 14.56 -5.71
CA LEU A 120 -13.45 14.18 -7.02
C LEU A 120 -12.67 15.34 -7.67
N GLY A 121 -11.66 15.01 -8.47
CA GLY A 121 -10.79 15.99 -9.13
C GLY A 121 -9.70 16.56 -8.22
N ARG A 122 -9.71 16.25 -6.92
CA ARG A 122 -8.61 16.63 -6.01
C ARG A 122 -7.33 15.93 -6.43
N MET A 123 -6.25 16.70 -6.44
CA MET A 123 -4.91 16.19 -6.73
C MET A 123 -4.27 15.69 -5.45
N ALA A 124 -3.47 14.64 -5.57
CA ALA A 124 -2.73 14.04 -4.47
C ALA A 124 -1.32 13.66 -4.91
N ILE A 125 -0.43 13.57 -3.93
CA ILE A 125 0.87 12.91 -4.05
C ILE A 125 0.72 11.53 -3.43
N VAL A 126 1.13 10.53 -4.21
CA VAL A 126 1.18 9.14 -3.78
C VAL A 126 2.64 8.71 -3.75
N ARG A 127 3.05 8.08 -2.66
CA ARG A 127 4.32 7.33 -2.62
C ARG A 127 4.03 5.86 -2.38
N LEU A 128 4.46 5.05 -3.32
CA LEU A 128 4.42 3.59 -3.24
C LEU A 128 5.82 3.12 -2.90
N ILE A 129 5.94 2.35 -1.83
CA ILE A 129 7.21 1.79 -1.41
C ILE A 129 7.18 0.28 -1.63
N MET A 130 8.21 -0.21 -2.31
CA MET A 130 8.41 -1.61 -2.63
C MET A 130 9.57 -2.13 -1.75
N PRO A 131 9.28 -2.86 -0.67
CA PRO A 131 10.33 -3.42 0.20
C PRO A 131 11.34 -4.26 -0.60
N GLU A 132 10.85 -5.02 -1.60
CA GLU A 132 11.66 -5.91 -2.43
C GLU A 132 12.66 -5.23 -3.39
N SER A 133 12.71 -3.91 -3.50
CA SER A 133 13.60 -3.22 -4.46
C SER A 133 14.38 -2.02 -3.91
N GLU A 134 14.35 -1.77 -2.60
CA GLU A 134 14.94 -0.59 -1.93
C GLU A 134 14.55 0.76 -2.57
N THR A 135 13.50 0.75 -3.40
CA THR A 135 13.12 1.83 -4.30
C THR A 135 11.65 2.13 -4.08
N GLY A 136 11.34 3.42 -3.95
CA GLY A 136 9.99 3.93 -3.90
C GLY A 136 9.66 4.69 -5.18
N ILE A 137 8.38 4.77 -5.49
CA ILE A 137 7.84 5.54 -6.61
C ILE A 137 7.01 6.68 -6.03
N ARG A 138 7.23 7.90 -6.52
CA ARG A 138 6.41 9.09 -6.23
C ARG A 138 5.63 9.47 -7.47
N LEU A 139 4.31 9.61 -7.35
CA LEU A 139 3.41 9.96 -8.44
C LEU A 139 2.45 11.07 -8.01
N LEU A 140 2.09 11.90 -8.98
CA LEU A 140 0.89 12.73 -8.89
C LEU A 140 -0.31 11.85 -9.25
N ALA A 141 -1.41 12.00 -8.54
CA ALA A 141 -2.64 11.29 -8.81
C ALA A 141 -3.85 12.21 -8.65
N GLU A 142 -4.93 11.89 -9.35
CA GLU A 142 -6.21 12.60 -9.24
C GLU A 142 -7.27 11.66 -8.69
N VAL A 143 -8.10 12.16 -7.77
CA VAL A 143 -9.26 11.43 -7.25
C VAL A 143 -10.32 11.31 -8.34
N LYS A 144 -10.52 10.09 -8.87
CA LYS A 144 -11.53 9.81 -9.91
C LYS A 144 -12.77 9.12 -9.36
N ARG A 145 -12.69 8.49 -8.19
CA ARG A 145 -13.79 7.79 -7.53
C ARG A 145 -13.65 7.90 -6.02
N CYS A 146 -14.76 8.10 -5.33
CA CYS A 146 -14.85 8.01 -3.87
C CYS A 146 -16.24 7.46 -3.55
N GLU A 147 -16.33 6.20 -3.14
CA GLU A 147 -17.60 5.51 -2.90
C GLU A 147 -17.71 5.07 -1.46
N GLN A 148 -18.84 5.35 -0.81
CA GLN A 148 -19.08 4.90 0.55
C GLN A 148 -19.24 3.37 0.60
N LYS A 149 -18.51 2.72 1.50
CA LYS A 149 -18.56 1.29 1.79
C LYS A 149 -18.71 1.10 3.30
N GLN A 150 -19.91 0.74 3.77
CA GLN A 150 -20.19 0.56 5.19
C GLN A 150 -19.73 1.77 6.03
N GLU A 151 -18.63 1.63 6.79
CA GLU A 151 -18.05 2.65 7.66
C GLU A 151 -16.82 3.37 7.07
N HIS A 152 -16.42 3.07 5.84
CA HIS A 152 -15.29 3.70 5.16
C HIS A 152 -15.66 4.14 3.74
N TYR A 153 -14.71 4.75 3.03
CA TYR A 153 -14.83 5.09 1.62
C TYR A 153 -13.76 4.36 0.82
N GLU A 154 -14.14 3.82 -0.33
CA GLU A 154 -13.22 3.30 -1.31
C GLU A 154 -12.81 4.43 -2.25
N LEU A 155 -11.55 4.86 -2.16
CA LEU A 155 -10.98 5.91 -2.99
C LEU A 155 -10.29 5.30 -4.20
N GLY A 156 -10.61 5.78 -5.39
CA GLY A 156 -9.94 5.43 -6.64
C GLY A 156 -9.15 6.62 -7.19
N LEU A 157 -7.84 6.42 -7.35
CA LEU A 157 -6.89 7.39 -7.86
C LEU A 157 -6.42 7.01 -9.27
N GLU A 158 -6.26 8.00 -10.14
CA GLU A 158 -5.63 7.85 -11.46
C GLU A 158 -4.29 8.58 -11.49
N PHE A 159 -3.23 7.89 -11.90
CA PHE A 159 -1.88 8.47 -11.97
C PHE A 159 -1.76 9.49 -13.10
N GLN A 160 -1.18 10.64 -12.80
CA GLN A 160 -1.05 11.77 -13.70
C GLN A 160 0.42 11.94 -14.12
N ARG A 161 0.66 12.06 -15.44
CA ARG A 161 1.98 12.35 -16.04
C ARG A 161 3.11 11.47 -15.47
N MET A 162 2.85 10.16 -15.39
CA MET A 162 3.80 9.20 -14.84
C MET A 162 5.07 9.08 -15.73
N PRO A 163 6.28 9.30 -15.17
CA PRO A 163 7.54 9.06 -15.89
C PRO A 163 7.74 7.59 -16.24
N GLU A 164 8.46 7.30 -17.34
CA GLU A 164 8.73 5.93 -17.79
C GLU A 164 9.49 5.08 -16.75
N VAL A 165 10.36 5.71 -15.96
CA VAL A 165 11.09 5.02 -14.87
C VAL A 165 10.10 4.51 -13.82
N CYS A 166 9.14 5.34 -13.43
CA CYS A 166 8.07 4.94 -12.50
C CYS A 166 7.18 3.85 -13.09
N ARG A 167 6.81 3.98 -14.39
CA ARG A 167 6.01 2.97 -15.09
C ARG A 167 6.71 1.61 -15.09
N THR A 168 8.01 1.59 -15.38
CA THR A 168 8.81 0.36 -15.42
C THR A 168 8.83 -0.34 -14.07
N GLU A 169 9.06 0.41 -12.99
CA GLU A 169 9.06 -0.14 -11.63
C GLU A 169 7.67 -0.66 -11.22
N LEU A 170 6.61 0.05 -11.60
CA LEU A 170 5.24 -0.36 -11.30
C LEU A 170 4.84 -1.63 -12.07
N VAL A 171 5.24 -1.75 -13.35
CA VAL A 171 5.06 -2.98 -14.13
C VAL A 171 5.81 -4.15 -13.48
N ARG A 172 7.06 -3.95 -13.04
CA ARG A 172 7.82 -4.98 -12.32
C ARG A 172 7.11 -5.42 -11.04
N LEU A 173 6.59 -4.47 -10.26
CA LEU A 173 5.82 -4.76 -9.06
C LEU A 173 4.59 -5.61 -9.38
N ILE A 174 3.83 -5.25 -10.42
CA ILE A 174 2.64 -6.00 -10.86
C ILE A 174 3.03 -7.42 -11.26
N LEU A 175 4.02 -7.58 -12.14
CA LEU A 175 4.46 -8.89 -12.63
C LEU A 175 4.98 -9.79 -11.52
N ARG A 176 5.77 -9.26 -10.58
CA ARG A 176 6.25 -10.04 -9.41
C ARG A 176 5.10 -10.53 -8.55
N SER A 177 4.15 -9.65 -8.27
CA SER A 177 2.99 -10.00 -7.45
C SER A 177 2.13 -11.09 -8.09
N GLN A 178 2.09 -11.18 -9.42
CA GLN A 178 1.44 -12.30 -10.13
C GLN A 178 2.15 -13.63 -9.84
N LEU A 179 3.49 -13.64 -9.93
CA LEU A 179 4.27 -14.85 -9.68
C LEU A 179 4.07 -15.33 -8.24
N ASP A 180 4.05 -14.42 -7.26
CA ASP A 180 3.83 -14.76 -5.85
C ASP A 180 2.42 -15.37 -5.64
N GLN A 181 1.39 -14.82 -6.29
CA GLN A 181 0.03 -15.36 -6.23
C GLN A 181 -0.06 -16.77 -6.84
N HIS A 182 0.64 -17.02 -7.95
CA HIS A 182 0.68 -18.34 -8.58
C HIS A 182 1.41 -19.40 -7.76
N HIS A 183 2.51 -19.05 -7.07
CA HIS A 183 3.20 -19.99 -6.19
C HIS A 183 2.35 -20.34 -4.96
N THR A 184 1.71 -19.35 -4.34
CA THR A 184 0.87 -19.57 -3.15
C THR A 184 -0.35 -20.46 -3.43
N GLN A 185 -0.86 -20.47 -4.67
CA GLN A 185 -1.98 -21.35 -5.08
C GLN A 185 -1.57 -22.80 -5.40
N HIS A 186 -0.29 -23.10 -5.59
CA HIS A 186 0.20 -24.45 -5.87
C HIS A 186 0.71 -25.20 -4.63
N ASP A 187 0.92 -24.50 -3.52
CA ASP A 187 1.37 -25.08 -2.25
C ASP A 187 0.23 -25.45 -1.28
N ASP A 188 -1.03 -25.36 -1.70
CA ASP A 188 -2.17 -25.93 -0.95
C ASP A 188 -2.27 -27.43 -1.33
N PRO A 189 -1.98 -28.37 -0.42
CA PRO A 189 -2.16 -29.78 -0.72
C PRO A 189 -3.65 -30.04 -0.91
N GLN A 190 -3.99 -30.64 -2.05
CA GLN A 190 -5.22 -31.44 -2.13
C GLN A 190 -5.05 -32.59 -1.13
N ASP A 191 -5.57 -32.42 0.08
CA ASP A 191 -5.77 -33.51 1.02
C ASP A 191 -6.89 -34.41 0.47
N ASP A 192 -6.48 -35.57 -0.06
CA ASP A 192 -7.29 -36.79 -0.25
C ASP A 192 -7.57 -37.47 1.11
#